data_AF-A0A813C254-F1
#
_entry.id   AF-A0A813C254-F1
#
_cell.length_a   1.000
_cell.length_b   1.000
_cell.length_c   1.000
_cell.angle_alpha   90.00
_cell.angle_beta   90.00
_cell.angle_gamma   90.00
#
_symmetry.space_group_name_H-M   'P 1'
#
loop_
_entity.id
_entity.type
_entity.pdbx_description
1 polymer ?
#
loop_
_entity_poly.entity_id
_entity_poly.type
_entity_poly.pdbx_seq_one_letter_code
_entity_poly.pdbx_strand_id
1 'polypeptide(L)'
;MASTFAGAEADSGTSVVMCLFFLLLMGLGVIGAMAYGVILHVARGRRKPWHFFLSHQKSTSGSLARLLKIQLLKRSSRFTTFMDTDNLRDLTELFGFVRDTHTF
;
A
#
# COMPACT_ATOMS: atom_id res chain seq x y z
N MET A 1 -2.64 28.62 56.18
CA MET A 1 -2.66 27.15 55.97
C MET A 1 -3.78 26.68 55.03
N ALA A 2 -4.92 27.36 54.89
CA ALA A 2 -5.96 26.96 53.91
C ALA A 2 -5.56 27.17 52.43
N SER A 3 -4.72 28.18 52.14
CA SER A 3 -4.27 28.51 50.77
C SER A 3 -3.31 27.49 50.15
N THR A 4 -2.51 26.79 50.97
CA THR A 4 -1.58 25.75 50.51
C THR A 4 -2.28 24.44 50.14
N PHE A 5 -3.40 24.12 50.78
CA PHE A 5 -4.22 22.95 50.42
C PHE A 5 -4.99 23.15 49.11
N ALA A 6 -5.56 24.34 48.89
CA ALA A 6 -6.26 24.67 47.65
C ALA A 6 -5.33 24.67 46.40
N GLY A 7 -4.08 25.10 46.55
CA GLY A 7 -3.08 25.02 45.47
C GLY A 7 -2.69 23.58 45.12
N ALA A 8 -2.51 22.73 46.11
CA ALA A 8 -2.14 21.32 45.90
C ALA A 8 -3.24 20.51 45.18
N GLU A 9 -4.51 20.79 45.44
CA GLU A 9 -5.63 20.17 44.73
C GLU A 9 -5.75 20.67 43.28
N ALA A 10 -5.50 21.96 43.04
CA ALA A 10 -5.51 22.55 41.70
C ALA A 10 -4.34 22.04 40.82
N ASP A 11 -3.15 21.88 41.38
CA ASP A 11 -1.98 21.34 40.69
C ASP A 11 -2.18 19.85 40.35
N SER A 12 -2.78 19.10 41.27
CA SER A 12 -3.14 17.69 41.06
C SER A 12 -4.16 17.54 39.93
N GLY A 13 -5.23 18.34 39.92
CA GLY A 13 -6.23 18.32 38.85
C GLY A 13 -5.63 18.68 37.48
N THR A 14 -4.78 19.70 37.42
CA THR A 14 -4.13 20.14 36.18
C THR A 14 -3.20 19.06 35.62
N SER A 15 -2.41 18.42 36.48
CA SER A 15 -1.50 17.34 36.06
C SER A 15 -2.26 16.11 35.51
N VAL A 16 -3.39 15.74 36.12
CA VAL A 16 -4.25 14.66 35.65
C VAL A 16 -4.83 14.97 34.27
N VAL A 17 -5.32 16.19 34.05
CA VAL A 17 -5.85 16.62 32.75
C VAL A 17 -4.77 16.57 31.66
N MET A 18 -3.55 17.02 31.96
CA MET A 18 -2.44 16.95 31.01
C MET A 18 -2.07 15.50 30.68
N CYS A 19 -2.00 14.62 31.68
CA CYS A 19 -1.75 13.19 31.46
C CYS A 19 -2.82 12.53 30.59
N LEU A 20 -4.10 12.81 30.84
CA LEU A 20 -5.21 12.30 30.03
C LEU A 20 -5.15 12.80 28.59
N PHE A 21 -4.77 14.07 28.40
CA PHE A 21 -4.59 14.65 27.07
C PHE A 21 -3.46 13.95 26.28
N PHE A 22 -2.31 13.71 26.91
CA PHE A 22 -1.21 12.98 26.26
C PHE A 22 -1.57 11.53 25.95
N LEU A 23 -2.28 10.85 26.86
CA LEU A 23 -2.76 9.48 26.62
C LEU A 23 -3.75 9.43 25.45
N LEU A 24 -4.64 10.42 25.35
CA LEU A 24 -5.56 10.55 24.22
C LEU A 24 -4.80 10.72 22.90
N LEU A 25 -3.84 11.64 22.85
CA LEU A 25 -3.01 11.87 21.66
C LEU A 25 -2.21 10.62 21.27
N MET A 26 -1.64 9.90 22.23
CA MET A 26 -0.91 8.67 21.97
C MET A 26 -1.85 7.59 21.41
N GLY A 27 -3.05 7.44 21.99
CA GLY A 27 -4.07 6.51 21.50
C GLY A 27 -4.49 6.82 20.07
N LEU A 28 -4.77 8.09 19.77
CA LEU A 28 -5.08 8.54 18.41
C LEU A 28 -3.92 8.29 17.43
N GLY A 29 -2.67 8.51 17.87
CA GLY A 29 -1.48 8.22 17.07
C GLY A 29 -1.36 6.74 16.71
N VAL A 30 -1.58 5.84 17.67
CA VAL A 30 -1.54 4.39 17.45
C VAL A 30 -2.65 3.95 16.48
N ILE A 31 -3.88 4.43 16.69
CA ILE A 31 -5.00 4.12 15.81
C ILE A 31 -4.73 4.64 14.39
N GLY A 32 -4.20 5.86 14.26
CA GLY A 32 -3.83 6.45 12.97
C GLY A 32 -2.77 5.65 12.23
N ALA A 33 -1.71 5.23 12.93
CA ALA A 33 -0.65 4.40 12.36
C ALA A 33 -1.17 3.03 11.90
N MET A 34 -2.04 2.40 12.70
CA MET A 34 -2.66 1.13 12.37
C MET A 34 -3.57 1.26 11.13
N ALA A 35 -4.42 2.28 11.10
CA ALA A 35 -5.28 2.57 9.94
C ALA A 35 -4.46 2.84 8.68
N TYR A 36 -3.39 3.63 8.78
CA TYR A 36 -2.48 3.89 7.65
C TYR A 36 -1.83 2.60 7.14
N GLY A 37 -1.34 1.74 8.04
CA GLY A 37 -0.77 0.45 7.69
C GLY A 37 -1.76 -0.46 6.96
N VAL A 38 -3.01 -0.55 7.45
CA VAL A 38 -4.08 -1.32 6.81
C VAL A 38 -4.41 -0.76 5.43
N ILE A 39 -4.58 0.57 5.31
CA ILE A 39 -4.86 1.22 4.02
C ILE A 39 -3.74 0.93 3.02
N LEU A 40 -2.48 1.07 3.43
CA LEU A 40 -1.34 0.82 2.57
C LEU A 40 -1.26 -0.65 2.15
N HIS A 41 -1.53 -1.58 3.06
CA HIS A 41 -1.51 -3.01 2.78
C HIS A 41 -2.62 -3.41 1.80
N VAL A 42 -3.85 -2.93 2.02
CA VAL A 42 -4.99 -3.16 1.12
C VAL A 42 -4.76 -2.48 -0.24
N ALA A 43 -4.22 -1.26 -0.25
CA ALA A 43 -3.89 -0.55 -1.48
C ALA A 43 -2.82 -1.28 -2.30
N ARG A 44 -1.82 -1.89 -1.64
CA ARG A 44 -0.80 -2.71 -2.31
C ARG A 44 -1.39 -4.00 -2.90
N GLY A 45 -2.28 -4.68 -2.17
CA GLY A 45 -2.95 -5.89 -2.68
C GLY A 45 -3.81 -5.66 -3.94
N ARG A 46 -4.30 -4.43 -4.14
CA ARG A 46 -5.06 -4.04 -5.35
C ARG A 46 -4.19 -3.67 -6.57
N ARG A 47 -2.86 -3.66 -6.43
CA ARG A 47 -1.92 -3.33 -7.51
C ARG A 47 -1.46 -4.56 -8.30
N LYS A 48 -2.36 -5.48 -8.65
CA LYS A 48 -2.11 -6.35 -9.81
C LYS A 48 -2.77 -5.71 -11.03
N PRO A 49 -2.15 -4.70 -11.66
CA PRO A 49 -2.74 -4.01 -12.80
C PRO A 49 -2.81 -4.89 -14.04
N TRP A 50 -2.25 -6.11 -14.02
CA TRP A 50 -2.14 -7.02 -15.15
C TRP A 50 -2.84 -8.34 -14.85
N HIS A 51 -3.75 -8.75 -15.72
CA HIS A 51 -4.42 -10.05 -15.68
C HIS A 51 -3.55 -11.15 -16.29
N PHE A 52 -2.75 -10.81 -17.29
CA PHE A 52 -1.90 -11.75 -18.01
C PHE A 52 -0.46 -11.23 -18.11
N PHE A 53 0.50 -12.13 -17.93
CA PHE A 53 1.93 -11.88 -18.15
C PHE A 53 2.38 -12.66 -19.39
N LEU A 54 2.81 -11.94 -20.42
CA LEU A 54 3.29 -12.50 -21.68
C LEU A 54 4.81 -12.47 -21.74
N SER A 55 5.43 -13.60 -21.40
CA SER A 55 6.83 -13.85 -21.71
C SER A 55 6.97 -14.40 -23.13
N HIS A 56 7.97 -13.93 -23.87
CA HIS A 56 8.25 -14.42 -25.22
C HIS A 56 9.76 -14.43 -25.49
N GLN A 57 10.20 -15.30 -26.39
CA GLN A 57 11.59 -15.33 -26.84
C GLN A 57 11.91 -14.07 -27.64
N LYS A 58 12.94 -13.33 -27.20
CA LYS A 58 13.25 -11.96 -27.62
C LYS A 58 13.52 -11.79 -29.12
N SER A 59 14.02 -12.82 -29.81
CA SER A 59 14.42 -12.72 -31.22
C SER A 59 13.35 -13.15 -32.23
N THR A 60 12.40 -14.00 -31.84
CA THR A 60 11.52 -14.71 -32.81
C THR A 60 10.03 -14.61 -32.49
N SER A 61 9.64 -14.48 -31.23
CA SER A 61 8.24 -14.67 -30.81
C SER A 61 7.49 -13.37 -30.50
N GLY A 62 8.11 -12.20 -30.71
CA GLY A 62 7.51 -10.90 -30.38
C GLY A 62 6.24 -10.58 -31.17
N SER A 63 6.20 -10.92 -32.46
CA SER A 63 5.03 -10.71 -33.31
C SER A 63 3.82 -11.55 -32.86
N LEU A 64 4.06 -12.83 -32.52
CA LEU A 64 3.03 -13.73 -32.01
C LEU A 64 2.52 -13.29 -30.65
N ALA A 65 3.41 -12.88 -29.75
CA ALA A 65 3.01 -12.39 -28.44
C ALA A 65 2.17 -11.10 -28.56
N ARG A 66 2.49 -10.22 -29.50
CA ARG A 66 1.72 -8.98 -29.74
C ARG A 66 0.36 -9.29 -30.39
N LEU A 67 0.29 -10.28 -31.28
CA LEU A 67 -0.97 -10.80 -31.80
C LEU A 67 -1.85 -11.37 -30.67
N LEU A 68 -1.27 -12.14 -29.75
CA LEU A 68 -2.01 -12.69 -28.60
C LEU A 68 -2.56 -11.57 -27.71
N LYS A 69 -1.75 -10.54 -27.42
CA LYS A 69 -2.18 -9.34 -26.67
C LYS A 69 -3.37 -8.65 -27.33
N ILE A 70 -3.34 -8.48 -28.65
CA ILE A 70 -4.46 -7.90 -29.42
C ILE A 70 -5.73 -8.76 -29.28
N GLN A 71 -5.61 -10.08 -29.37
CA GLN A 71 -6.78 -10.97 -29.23
C GLN A 71 -7.35 -10.96 -27.80
N LEU A 72 -6.49 -10.87 -26.78
CA LEU A 72 -6.93 -10.73 -25.39
C LEU A 72 -7.68 -9.41 -25.16
N LEU A 73 -7.17 -8.30 -25.71
CA LEU A 73 -7.84 -6.99 -25.63
C LEU A 73 -9.15 -6.95 -26.41
N LYS A 74 -9.23 -7.63 -27.56
CA LYS A 74 -10.49 -7.78 -28.32
C LYS A 74 -11.56 -8.52 -27.54
N ARG A 75 -11.17 -9.53 -26.74
CA ARG A 75 -12.10 -10.30 -25.91
C ARG A 75 -12.64 -9.49 -24.73
N SER A 76 -11.83 -8.63 -24.13
CA SER A 76 -12.27 -7.70 -23.10
C SER A 76 -11.27 -6.56 -22.92
N SER A 77 -11.79 -5.33 -22.88
CA SER A 77 -11.00 -4.14 -22.52
C SER A 77 -10.51 -4.16 -21.07
N ARG A 78 -11.03 -5.05 -20.22
CA ARG A 78 -10.57 -5.24 -18.84
C ARG A 78 -9.33 -6.12 -18.74
N PHE A 79 -9.00 -6.90 -19.78
CA PHE A 79 -7.84 -7.78 -19.77
C PHE A 79 -6.56 -6.99 -20.06
N THR A 80 -6.02 -6.42 -18.99
CA THR A 80 -4.71 -5.81 -18.99
C THR A 80 -3.63 -6.89 -19.11
N THR A 81 -2.74 -6.74 -20.09
CA THR A 81 -1.69 -7.71 -20.37
C THR A 81 -0.33 -7.04 -20.34
N PHE A 82 0.56 -7.52 -19.46
CA PHE A 82 1.94 -7.09 -19.39
C PHE A 82 2.77 -7.84 -20.44
N MET A 83 3.57 -7.11 -21.20
CA MET A 83 4.50 -7.66 -22.19
C MET A 83 5.85 -6.97 -22.02
N ASP A 84 6.90 -7.75 -21.82
CA ASP A 84 8.26 -7.25 -21.56
C ASP A 84 8.76 -6.24 -22.61
N THR A 85 8.45 -6.42 -23.89
CA THR A 85 8.89 -5.48 -24.94
C THR A 85 8.13 -4.17 -24.99
N ASP A 86 6.89 -4.12 -24.48
CA ASP A 86 6.04 -2.92 -24.56
C ASP A 86 6.09 -2.10 -23.25
N ASN A 87 6.29 -2.76 -22.12
CA ASN A 87 6.04 -2.19 -20.79
C ASN A 87 7.29 -2.09 -19.90
N LEU A 88 8.41 -2.71 -20.29
CA LEU A 88 9.64 -2.70 -19.49
C LEU A 88 10.43 -1.41 -19.76
N ARG A 89 9.98 -0.30 -19.14
CA ARG A 89 10.71 0.99 -19.14
C ARG A 89 11.77 1.05 -18.04
N ASP A 90 11.57 0.32 -16.96
CA ASP A 90 12.47 0.21 -15.80
C ASP A 90 12.41 -1.23 -15.24
N LEU A 91 13.59 -1.83 -15.00
CA LEU A 91 13.74 -3.18 -14.42
C LEU A 91 13.26 -3.25 -12.97
N THR A 92 13.15 -2.13 -12.27
CA THR A 92 12.68 -2.05 -10.89
C THR A 92 11.23 -2.54 -10.75
N GLU A 93 10.38 -2.29 -11.75
CA GLU A 93 9.00 -2.78 -11.77
C GLU A 93 8.94 -4.30 -11.95
N LEU A 94 9.82 -4.87 -12.78
CA LEU A 94 9.91 -6.32 -13.01
C LEU A 94 10.22 -7.08 -11.72
N PHE A 95 11.20 -6.60 -10.95
CA PHE A 95 11.56 -7.21 -9.66
C PHE A 95 10.43 -7.08 -8.63
N GLY A 96 9.67 -5.97 -8.65
CA GLY A 96 8.48 -5.81 -7.83
C GLY A 96 7.40 -6.87 -8.15
N PHE A 97 7.15 -7.12 -9.44
CA PHE A 97 6.15 -8.10 -9.88
C PHE A 97 6.56 -9.56 -9.61
N VAL A 98 7.81 -9.91 -9.87
CA VAL A 98 8.32 -11.27 -9.61
C VAL A 98 8.31 -11.59 -8.11
N ARG A 99 8.66 -10.62 -7.26
CA ARG A 99 8.67 -10.79 -5.80
C ARG A 99 7.27 -11.09 -5.23
N ASP A 100 6.24 -10.42 -5.75
CA ASP A 100 4.84 -10.59 -5.29
C ASP A 100 4.16 -11.85 -5.88
N THR A 101 4.86 -12.63 -6.70
CA THR A 101 4.35 -13.89 -7.29
C THR A 101 4.68 -15.12 -6.41
N HIS A 102 5.54 -14.99 -5.39
CA HIS A 102 5.92 -16.08 -4.48
C HIS A 102 4.94 -16.33 -3.31
N THR A 103 3.81 -15.63 -3.24
CA THR A 103 2.77 -15.84 -2.21
C THR A 103 1.54 -16.54 -2.78
N PHE A 104 1.75 -17.66 -3.48
CA PHE A 104 0.70 -18.64 -3.76
C PHE A 104 0.84 -19.82 -2.80
#